data_AF-A0A519YN43-F1
#
_entry.id   AF-A0A519YN43-F1
#
_cell.length_a   1.000
_cell.length_b   1.000
_cell.length_c   1.000
_cell.angle_alpha   90.00
_cell.angle_beta   90.00
_cell.angle_gamma   90.00
#
_symmetry.space_group_name_H-M   'P 1'
#
loop_
_entity.id
_entity.type
_entity.pdbx_description
1 polymer ?
#
loop_
_entity_poly.entity_id
_entity_poly.type
_entity_poly.pdbx_seq_one_letter_code
_entity_poly.pdbx_strand_id
1 'polypeptide(L)'
;GLDIVRQMEKGAVLSTIDEAWTQHLRQMDDLKQVVQNAVYEQKDPLLVYKFEAFELFKRMLSKVNHSTGAFLFKADVPVAAEAGFAEPNSYYEDDIVEPLPKLKAEKAISDVSLGAGQEDLDQAAELGLAPAVRQEPVRSQKVANRNDKVTVQYMDGTIKRDVKYKAVEEDLAAQRCVLVD
;
A
#
# COMPACT_ATOMS: atom_id res chain seq x y z
N GLY A 1 -1.26 25.51 -15.62
CA GLY A 1 0.10 25.64 -15.07
C GLY A 1 0.12 26.57 -13.88
N LEU A 2 0.02 27.88 -14.11
CA LEU A 2 0.17 28.92 -13.08
C LEU A 2 -0.80 28.76 -11.88
N ASP A 3 -2.05 28.36 -12.14
CA ASP A 3 -3.06 28.18 -11.08
C ASP A 3 -2.74 27.00 -10.15
N ILE A 4 -2.11 25.94 -10.66
CA ILE A 4 -1.72 24.76 -9.87
C ILE A 4 -0.58 25.15 -8.91
N VAL A 5 0.41 25.89 -9.41
CA VAL A 5 1.51 26.40 -8.58
C VAL A 5 0.99 27.31 -7.48
N ARG A 6 0.09 28.24 -7.81
CA ARG A 6 -0.51 29.16 -6.83
C ARG A 6 -1.33 28.45 -5.75
N GLN A 7 -2.06 27.39 -6.13
CA GLN A 7 -2.81 26.57 -5.18
C GLN A 7 -1.87 25.76 -4.28
N MET A 8 -0.78 25.22 -4.83
CA MET A 8 0.25 24.53 -4.06
C MET A 8 0.93 25.48 -3.07
N GLU A 9 1.36 26.66 -3.50
CA GLU A 9 1.95 27.69 -2.64
C GLU A 9 1.03 28.03 -1.47
N LYS A 10 -0.24 28.32 -1.76
CA LYS A 10 -1.23 28.64 -0.74
C LYS A 10 -1.43 27.48 0.24
N GLY A 11 -1.55 26.26 -0.26
CA GLY A 11 -1.71 25.05 0.56
C GLY A 11 -0.50 24.81 1.47
N ALA A 12 0.71 24.95 0.93
CA ALA A 12 1.95 24.79 1.66
C ALA A 12 2.10 25.80 2.80
N VAL A 13 1.83 27.08 2.52
CA VAL A 13 1.91 28.16 3.52
C VAL A 13 0.90 27.91 4.64
N LEU A 14 -0.36 27.62 4.30
CA LEU A 14 -1.41 27.35 5.29
C LEU A 14 -1.07 26.13 6.16
N SER A 15 -0.63 25.03 5.54
CA SER A 15 -0.24 23.81 6.27
C SER A 15 0.93 24.07 7.22
N THR A 16 1.93 24.84 6.79
CA THR A 16 3.10 25.16 7.60
C THR A 16 2.73 26.03 8.81
N ILE A 17 1.84 27.01 8.61
CA ILE A 17 1.36 27.88 9.68
C ILE A 17 0.55 27.06 10.70
N ASP A 18 -0.36 26.20 10.24
CA ASP A 18 -1.23 25.42 11.12
C ASP A 18 -0.44 24.45 12.01
N GLU A 19 0.55 23.77 11.44
CA GLU A 19 1.46 22.89 12.19
C GLU A 19 2.27 23.67 13.24
N ALA A 20 2.86 24.80 12.84
CA ALA A 20 3.65 25.63 13.73
C ALA A 20 2.81 26.25 14.86
N TRP A 21 1.58 26.66 14.55
CA TRP A 21 0.64 27.22 15.52
C TRP A 21 0.18 26.17 16.53
N THR A 22 -0.18 24.97 16.06
CA THR A 22 -0.55 23.86 16.94
C THR A 22 0.59 23.51 17.90
N GLN A 23 1.83 23.49 17.41
CA GLN A 23 3.00 23.27 18.26
C GLN A 23 3.23 24.42 19.24
N HIS A 24 3.04 25.67 18.82
CA HIS A 24 3.16 26.83 19.70
C HIS A 24 2.13 26.79 20.83
N LEU A 25 0.88 26.41 20.57
CA LEU A 25 -0.13 26.26 21.61
C LEU A 25 0.27 25.21 22.66
N ARG A 26 0.82 24.06 22.25
CA ARG A 26 1.36 23.06 23.19
C ARG A 26 2.49 23.64 24.05
N GLN A 27 3.42 24.36 23.43
CA GLN A 27 4.52 25.02 24.15
C GLN A 27 4.02 26.09 25.14
N MET A 28 2.94 26.80 24.80
CA MET A 28 2.32 27.79 25.68
C MET A 28 1.64 27.14 26.89
N ASP A 29 1.01 25.98 26.70
CA ASP A 29 0.45 25.19 27.79
C ASP A 29 1.54 24.66 28.73
N ASP A 30 2.65 24.15 28.18
CA ASP A 30 3.82 23.73 28.97
C ASP A 30 4.43 24.91 29.74
N LEU A 31 4.60 26.06 29.07
CA LEU A 31 5.12 27.28 29.69
C LEU A 31 4.25 27.73 30.86
N LYS A 32 2.92 27.64 30.74
CA LYS A 32 2.00 27.99 31.82
C LYS A 32 2.23 27.13 33.05
N GLN A 33 2.50 25.83 32.91
CA GLN A 33 2.83 24.94 34.02
C GLN A 33 4.18 25.28 34.64
N VAL A 34 5.21 25.55 33.83
CA VAL A 34 6.54 25.93 34.32
C VAL A 34 6.51 27.25 35.09
N VAL A 35 5.79 28.26 34.60
CA VAL A 35 5.67 29.56 35.25
C VAL A 35 4.94 29.45 36.59
N GLN A 36 3.93 28.58 36.71
CA GLN A 36 3.28 28.32 37.99
C GLN A 36 4.26 27.73 39.02
N ASN A 37 5.19 26.88 38.58
CA ASN A 37 6.25 26.36 39.43
C ASN A 37 7.34 27.42 39.73
N ALA A 38 7.55 28.40 38.86
CA ALA A 38 8.57 29.45 39.05
C ALA A 38 8.15 30.56 40.04
N VAL A 39 6.90 30.57 40.51
CA VAL A 39 6.38 31.53 41.52
C VAL A 39 7.23 31.54 42.80
N TYR A 40 7.92 30.44 43.11
CA TYR A 40 8.80 30.34 44.27
C TYR A 40 10.03 31.27 44.23
N GLU A 41 10.39 31.84 43.07
CA GLU A 41 11.55 32.76 42.92
C GLU A 41 11.24 34.24 43.17
N GLN A 42 10.04 34.60 43.67
CA GLN A 42 9.59 35.99 43.89
C GLN A 42 9.54 36.88 42.64
N LYS A 43 9.69 36.32 41.43
CA LYS A 43 9.42 37.03 40.17
C LYS A 43 7.92 37.04 39.91
N ASP A 44 7.42 38.11 39.31
CA ASP A 44 6.02 38.16 38.87
C ASP A 44 5.78 37.10 37.77
N PRO A 45 5.00 36.04 38.04
CA PRO A 45 4.76 34.97 37.07
C PRO A 45 4.10 35.50 35.79
N LEU A 46 3.27 36.53 35.89
CA LEU A 46 2.61 37.11 34.73
C LEU A 46 3.61 37.76 33.78
N LEU A 47 4.63 38.42 34.34
CA LEU A 47 5.67 39.08 33.56
C LEU A 47 6.55 38.05 32.84
N VAL A 48 6.98 37.00 33.55
CA VAL A 48 7.78 35.90 32.98
C VAL A 48 7.03 35.21 31.85
N TYR A 49 5.75 34.87 32.07
CA TYR A 49 4.91 34.26 31.04
C TYR A 49 4.85 35.13 29.79
N LYS A 50 4.58 36.44 29.93
CA LYS A 50 4.50 37.36 28.78
C LYS A 50 5.80 37.45 27.99
N PHE A 51 6.94 37.54 28.68
CA PHE A 51 8.24 37.63 28.01
C PHE A 51 8.60 36.33 27.29
N GLU A 52 8.49 35.18 27.96
CA GLU A 52 8.86 33.90 27.35
C GLU A 52 7.87 33.48 26.26
N ALA A 53 6.57 33.74 26.44
CA ALA A 53 5.56 33.52 25.40
C ALA A 53 5.86 34.32 24.13
N PHE A 54 6.25 35.59 24.28
CA PHE A 54 6.62 36.43 23.14
C PHE A 54 7.89 35.93 22.45
N GLU A 55 8.87 35.44 23.21
CA GLU A 55 10.07 34.84 22.65
C GLU A 55 9.76 33.56 21.86
N LEU A 56 8.91 32.68 22.39
CA LEU A 56 8.43 31.50 21.68
C LEU A 56 7.68 31.86 20.40
N PHE A 57 6.85 32.90 20.42
CA PHE A 57 6.15 33.39 19.23
C PHE A 57 7.13 33.87 18.14
N LYS A 58 8.17 34.64 18.50
CA LYS A 58 9.21 35.08 17.55
C LYS A 58 9.97 33.90 16.94
N ARG A 59 10.29 32.89 17.74
CA ARG A 59 10.93 31.64 17.26
C ARG A 59 10.01 30.89 16.30
N MET A 60 8.72 30.76 16.62
CA MET A 60 7.72 30.14 15.74
C MET A 60 7.63 30.87 14.40
N LEU A 61 7.54 32.21 14.40
CA LEU A 61 7.46 33.00 13.17
C LEU A 61 8.71 32.80 12.29
N SER A 62 9.90 32.79 12.90
CA SER A 62 11.15 32.53 12.18
C SER A 62 11.18 31.12 11.58
N LYS A 63 10.68 30.12 12.31
CA LYS A 63 10.55 28.74 11.83
C LYS A 63 9.58 28.64 10.64
N VAL A 64 8.42 29.29 10.72
CA VAL A 64 7.43 29.32 9.63
C VAL A 64 8.04 29.91 8.36
N ASN A 65 8.72 31.05 8.47
CA ASN A 65 9.35 31.70 7.31
C ASN A 65 10.40 30.81 6.65
N HIS A 66 11.26 30.19 7.46
CA HIS A 66 12.31 29.29 6.96
C HIS A 66 11.71 28.03 6.33
N SER A 67 10.74 27.39 7.01
CA SER A 67 10.08 26.16 6.53
C SER A 67 9.30 26.41 5.25
N THR A 68 8.56 27.51 5.17
CA THR A 68 7.81 27.91 3.96
C THR A 68 8.77 28.12 2.79
N GLY A 69 9.84 28.91 2.98
CA GLY A 69 10.84 29.12 1.93
C GLY A 69 11.50 27.81 1.49
N ALA A 70 11.96 27.00 2.44
CA ALA A 70 12.58 25.71 2.15
C ALA A 70 11.64 24.76 1.40
N PHE A 71 10.35 24.74 1.75
CA PHE A 71 9.36 23.94 1.05
C PHE A 71 9.19 24.41 -0.39
N LEU A 72 9.00 25.72 -0.61
CA LEU A 72 8.83 26.27 -1.96
C LEU A 72 10.03 26.01 -2.87
N PHE A 73 11.25 26.02 -2.34
CA PHE A 73 12.46 25.72 -3.12
C PHE A 73 12.66 24.21 -3.40
N LYS A 74 12.13 23.34 -2.54
CA LYS A 74 12.28 21.88 -2.67
C LYS A 74 11.10 21.21 -3.36
N ALA A 75 9.96 21.89 -3.45
CA ALA A 75 8.76 21.36 -4.05
C ALA A 75 8.94 21.28 -5.57
N ASP A 76 8.95 20.06 -6.09
CA ASP A 76 8.86 19.79 -7.51
C ASP A 76 7.40 19.49 -7.85
N VAL A 77 6.85 20.21 -8.83
CA VAL A 77 5.50 19.95 -9.33
C VAL A 77 5.66 19.07 -10.56
N PRO A 78 5.31 17.77 -10.49
CA PRO A 78 5.24 16.95 -11.68
C PRO A 78 4.12 17.52 -12.54
N VAL A 79 4.50 18.37 -13.50
CA VAL A 79 3.64 18.65 -14.64
C VAL A 79 3.50 17.30 -15.29
N ALA A 80 2.29 16.75 -15.27
CA ALA A 80 1.99 15.55 -16.04
C ALA A 80 2.38 15.87 -17.49
N ALA A 81 3.61 15.51 -17.88
CA ALA A 81 3.95 15.29 -19.25
C ALA A 81 2.88 14.31 -19.70
N GLU A 82 2.10 14.70 -20.70
CA GLU A 82 1.17 13.80 -21.36
C GLU A 82 1.88 12.46 -21.45
N ALA A 83 1.26 11.42 -20.89
CA ALA A 83 1.77 10.07 -21.00
C ALA A 83 1.91 9.82 -22.50
N GLY A 84 3.12 10.07 -23.01
CA GLY A 84 3.50 9.72 -24.36
C GLY A 84 3.18 8.26 -24.42
N PHE A 85 2.31 7.90 -25.36
CA PHE A 85 1.96 6.53 -25.64
C PHE A 85 3.27 5.75 -25.76
N ALA A 86 3.69 5.11 -24.68
CA ALA A 86 4.80 4.20 -24.70
C ALA A 86 4.31 3.07 -25.58
N GLU A 87 4.85 3.01 -26.80
CA GLU A 87 4.64 1.86 -27.67
C GLU A 87 4.91 0.61 -26.83
N PRO A 88 3.99 -0.37 -26.82
CA PRO A 88 4.23 -1.59 -26.09
C PRO A 88 5.51 -2.18 -26.68
N ASN A 89 6.56 -2.24 -25.87
CA ASN A 89 7.82 -2.84 -26.25
C ASN A 89 7.50 -4.32 -26.54
N SER A 90 7.31 -4.66 -27.82
CA SER A 90 7.07 -6.02 -28.27
C SER A 90 8.39 -6.76 -28.13
N TYR A 91 8.62 -7.29 -26.92
CA TYR A 91 9.68 -8.25 -26.70
C TYR A 91 9.31 -9.49 -27.52
N TYR A 92 10.05 -9.75 -28.60
CA TYR A 92 10.01 -11.05 -29.25
C TYR A 92 10.68 -12.05 -28.29
N GLU A 93 9.97 -13.13 -27.94
CA GLU A 93 10.39 -14.16 -26.97
C GLU A 93 11.53 -15.08 -27.47
N ASP A 94 12.24 -14.72 -28.53
CA ASP A 94 13.20 -15.63 -29.19
C ASP A 94 14.68 -15.48 -28.71
N ASP A 95 15.02 -14.48 -27.90
CA ASP A 95 16.44 -14.22 -27.54
C ASP A 95 16.86 -14.68 -26.13
N ILE A 96 16.05 -15.45 -25.41
CA ILE A 96 16.48 -16.09 -24.15
C ILE A 96 17.13 -17.44 -24.46
N VAL A 97 18.39 -17.42 -24.91
CA VAL A 97 19.23 -18.62 -24.89
C VAL A 97 19.77 -18.79 -23.46
N GLU A 98 19.03 -19.49 -22.61
CA GLU A 98 19.55 -19.91 -21.31
C GLU A 98 20.75 -20.85 -21.50
N PRO A 99 21.93 -20.53 -20.94
CA PRO A 99 23.05 -21.46 -20.96
C PRO A 99 22.75 -22.61 -19.99
N LEU A 100 22.56 -23.82 -20.53
CA LEU A 100 22.35 -25.04 -19.74
C LEU A 100 23.46 -25.20 -18.68
N PRO A 101 23.11 -25.40 -17.39
CA PRO A 101 24.09 -25.60 -16.34
C PRO A 101 24.82 -26.94 -16.54
N LYS A 102 26.15 -26.91 -16.59
CA LYS A 102 26.99 -28.12 -16.63
C LYS A 102 27.00 -28.79 -15.26
N LEU A 103 26.16 -29.82 -15.09
CA LEU A 103 26.11 -30.63 -13.88
C LEU A 103 27.35 -31.52 -13.80
N LYS A 104 28.23 -31.27 -12.82
CA LYS A 104 29.23 -32.26 -12.38
C LYS A 104 28.56 -33.16 -11.34
N ALA A 105 28.41 -34.44 -11.67
CA ALA A 105 27.89 -35.41 -10.72
C ALA A 105 29.00 -35.80 -9.73
N GLU A 106 28.89 -35.31 -8.50
CA GLU A 106 29.63 -35.85 -7.36
C GLU A 106 28.64 -36.64 -6.49
N LYS A 107 28.86 -37.95 -6.40
CA LYS A 107 27.95 -38.88 -5.73
C LYS A 107 28.24 -38.86 -4.24
N ALA A 108 27.62 -37.94 -3.52
CA ALA A 108 27.49 -38.05 -2.07
C ALA A 108 26.35 -39.05 -1.77
N ILE A 109 26.70 -40.20 -1.22
CA ILE A 109 25.74 -41.18 -0.72
C ILE A 109 25.27 -40.64 0.63
N SER A 110 24.19 -39.87 0.63
CA SER A 110 23.44 -39.56 1.85
C SER A 110 22.41 -40.66 2.07
N ASP A 111 22.72 -41.59 2.98
CA ASP A 111 21.77 -42.56 3.52
C ASP A 111 20.78 -41.83 4.45
N VAL A 112 19.78 -41.21 3.85
CA VAL A 112 18.56 -40.80 4.53
C VAL A 112 17.40 -41.33 3.68
N SER A 113 16.93 -42.50 4.07
CA SER A 113 15.67 -43.07 3.60
C SER A 113 14.51 -42.20 4.10
N LEU A 114 14.12 -41.23 3.28
CA LEU A 114 12.90 -40.43 3.45
C LEU A 114 11.98 -40.73 2.28
N GLY A 115 11.20 -41.81 2.40
CA GLY A 115 10.16 -42.11 1.43
C GLY A 115 9.61 -43.50 1.63
N ALA A 116 8.43 -43.55 2.26
CA ALA A 116 7.64 -44.73 2.54
C ALA A 116 7.64 -45.72 1.37
N GLY A 117 8.46 -46.76 1.52
CA GLY A 117 8.44 -47.92 0.65
C GLY A 117 7.22 -48.78 0.96
N GLN A 118 6.91 -49.71 0.06
CA GLN A 118 5.81 -50.67 0.22
C GLN A 118 5.83 -51.38 1.59
N GLU A 119 7.01 -51.55 2.17
CA GLU A 119 7.25 -52.19 3.47
C GLU A 119 6.69 -51.38 4.66
N ASP A 120 6.68 -50.04 4.59
CA ASP A 120 6.16 -49.16 5.66
C ASP A 120 4.62 -49.10 5.67
N LEU A 121 3.98 -49.37 4.52
CA LEU A 121 2.52 -49.41 4.39
C LEU A 121 1.91 -50.67 5.02
N ASP A 122 2.60 -51.82 4.91
CA ASP A 122 2.16 -53.08 5.51
C ASP A 122 2.26 -53.03 7.04
N GLN A 123 3.30 -52.35 7.57
CA GLN A 123 3.51 -52.21 9.01
C GLN A 123 2.53 -51.20 9.67
N ALA A 124 2.09 -50.17 8.94
CA ALA A 124 1.07 -49.23 9.40
C ALA A 124 -0.34 -49.86 9.43
N ALA A 125 -0.63 -50.80 8.52
CA ALA A 125 -1.89 -51.54 8.49
C ALA A 125 -2.02 -52.54 9.65
N GLU A 126 -0.91 -53.17 10.06
CA GLU A 126 -0.87 -54.10 11.21
C GLU A 126 -1.07 -53.38 12.56
N LEU A 127 -0.71 -52.10 12.64
CA LEU A 127 -0.89 -51.23 13.81
C LEU A 127 -2.22 -50.45 13.82
N GLY A 128 -3.09 -50.68 12.83
CA GLY A 128 -4.44 -50.10 12.77
C GLY A 128 -4.50 -48.58 12.51
N LEU A 129 -3.43 -47.97 12.00
CA LEU A 129 -3.43 -46.54 11.68
C LEU A 129 -3.88 -46.32 10.22
N ALA A 130 -4.96 -45.54 10.05
CA ALA A 130 -5.50 -45.23 8.73
C ALA A 130 -4.53 -44.36 7.89
N PRO A 131 -4.42 -44.58 6.57
CA PRO A 131 -3.51 -43.84 5.71
C PRO A 131 -3.92 -42.37 5.59
N ALA A 132 -2.94 -41.46 5.70
CA ALA A 132 -3.16 -40.01 5.65
C ALA A 132 -3.71 -39.56 4.29
N VAL A 133 -4.80 -38.78 4.31
CA VAL A 133 -5.49 -38.26 3.12
C VAL A 133 -4.61 -37.24 2.41
N ARG A 134 -4.30 -37.50 1.13
CA ARG A 134 -3.50 -36.60 0.28
C ARG A 134 -4.32 -35.37 -0.12
N GLN A 135 -3.85 -34.18 0.22
CA GLN A 135 -4.55 -32.92 -0.05
C GLN A 135 -4.21 -32.45 -1.47
N GLU A 136 -5.21 -32.36 -2.35
CA GLU A 136 -5.01 -31.94 -3.74
C GLU A 136 -4.84 -30.42 -3.87
N PRO A 137 -3.99 -29.94 -4.81
CA PRO A 137 -3.74 -28.52 -5.00
C PRO A 137 -4.96 -27.78 -5.57
N VAL A 138 -5.28 -26.64 -4.97
CA VAL A 138 -6.43 -25.80 -5.31
C VAL A 138 -6.20 -25.09 -6.66
N ARG A 139 -7.10 -25.30 -7.62
CA ARG A 139 -7.10 -24.59 -8.91
C ARG A 139 -7.77 -23.23 -8.80
N SER A 140 -7.07 -22.16 -9.16
CA SER A 140 -7.61 -20.80 -9.21
C SER A 140 -8.55 -20.62 -10.41
N GLN A 141 -9.85 -20.40 -10.17
CA GLN A 141 -10.77 -19.93 -11.21
C GLN A 141 -10.60 -18.42 -11.38
N LYS A 142 -10.51 -17.96 -12.63
CA LYS A 142 -10.38 -16.53 -12.96
C LYS A 142 -11.70 -15.82 -12.69
N VAL A 143 -11.70 -14.85 -11.78
CA VAL A 143 -12.84 -13.98 -11.50
C VAL A 143 -12.76 -12.78 -12.44
N ALA A 144 -13.78 -12.56 -13.26
CA ALA A 144 -13.85 -11.43 -14.19
C ALA A 144 -13.91 -10.08 -13.44
N ASN A 145 -13.28 -9.03 -13.98
CA ASN A 145 -13.26 -7.70 -13.37
C ASN A 145 -14.60 -6.96 -13.61
N ARG A 146 -14.96 -6.02 -12.74
CA ARG A 146 -16.28 -5.35 -12.68
C ARG A 146 -16.72 -4.67 -13.98
N ASN A 147 -15.78 -4.23 -14.80
CA ASN A 147 -16.05 -3.54 -16.07
C ASN A 147 -15.77 -4.40 -17.31
N ASP A 148 -15.35 -5.65 -17.13
CA ASP A 148 -15.07 -6.54 -18.26
C ASP A 148 -16.36 -6.89 -19.00
N LYS A 149 -16.23 -7.05 -20.32
CA LYS A 149 -17.33 -7.53 -21.15
C LYS A 149 -17.38 -9.05 -21.05
N VAL A 150 -18.53 -9.56 -20.66
CA VAL A 150 -18.76 -10.99 -20.48
C VAL A 150 -19.89 -11.47 -21.37
N THR A 151 -19.76 -12.69 -21.86
CA THR A 151 -20.87 -13.39 -22.50
C THR A 151 -21.63 -14.16 -21.44
N VAL A 152 -22.95 -13.99 -21.40
CA VAL A 152 -23.80 -14.55 -20.36
C VAL A 152 -24.91 -15.38 -21.00
N GLN A 153 -25.09 -16.60 -20.53
CA GLN A 153 -26.19 -17.48 -20.92
C GLN A 153 -27.22 -17.53 -19.79
N TYR A 154 -28.47 -17.18 -20.09
CA TYR A 154 -29.60 -17.29 -19.16
C TYR A 154 -30.14 -18.73 -19.12
N MET A 155 -30.82 -19.10 -18.03
CA MET A 155 -31.41 -20.44 -17.88
C MET A 155 -32.43 -20.81 -18.97
N ASP A 156 -33.00 -19.80 -19.63
CA ASP A 156 -33.91 -19.95 -20.77
C ASP A 156 -33.18 -20.21 -22.11
N GLY A 157 -31.86 -20.46 -22.07
CA GLY A 157 -31.02 -20.75 -23.24
C GLY A 157 -30.61 -19.52 -24.06
N THR A 158 -31.09 -18.32 -23.72
CA THR A 158 -30.72 -17.07 -24.41
C THR A 158 -29.29 -16.65 -24.08
N ILE A 159 -28.47 -16.41 -25.10
CA ILE A 159 -27.07 -15.96 -24.96
C ILE A 159 -26.99 -14.46 -25.27
N LYS A 160 -26.56 -13.66 -24.30
CA LYS A 160 -26.23 -12.24 -24.49
C LYS A 160 -24.71 -12.06 -24.48
N ARG A 161 -24.16 -11.59 -25.59
CA ARG A 161 -22.72 -11.30 -25.74
C ARG A 161 -22.44 -9.82 -25.44
N ASP A 162 -21.19 -9.51 -25.07
CA ASP A 162 -20.68 -8.15 -24.87
C ASP A 162 -21.39 -7.31 -23.81
N VAL A 163 -21.93 -7.94 -22.76
CA VAL A 163 -22.58 -7.22 -21.66
C VAL A 163 -21.54 -6.91 -20.58
N LYS A 164 -21.54 -5.69 -20.03
CA LYS A 164 -20.65 -5.34 -18.91
C LYS A 164 -21.00 -6.18 -17.69
N TYR A 165 -19.99 -6.74 -17.01
CA TYR A 165 -20.16 -7.56 -15.81
C TYR A 165 -21.04 -6.89 -14.74
N LYS A 166 -20.83 -5.59 -14.45
CA LYS A 166 -21.67 -4.81 -13.51
C LYS A 166 -23.18 -4.84 -13.80
N ALA A 167 -23.59 -5.00 -15.06
CA ALA A 167 -25.01 -5.03 -15.43
C ALA A 167 -25.64 -6.41 -15.19
N VAL A 168 -24.83 -7.46 -15.05
CA VAL A 168 -25.27 -8.85 -14.92
C VAL A 168 -24.82 -9.47 -13.59
N GLU A 169 -24.13 -8.70 -12.75
CA GLU A 169 -23.64 -9.09 -11.43
C GLU A 169 -24.78 -9.57 -10.51
N GLU A 170 -25.91 -8.86 -10.50
CA GLU A 170 -27.10 -9.25 -9.72
C GLU A 170 -27.76 -10.52 -10.28
N ASP A 171 -27.75 -10.70 -11.61
CA ASP A 171 -28.30 -11.89 -12.27
C ASP A 171 -27.41 -13.13 -12.06
N LEU A 172 -26.09 -12.95 -11.98
CA LEU A 172 -25.11 -13.99 -11.66
C LEU A 172 -25.17 -14.37 -10.17
N ALA A 173 -25.28 -13.38 -9.27
CA ALA A 173 -25.45 -13.62 -7.84
C ALA A 173 -26.77 -14.35 -7.53
N ALA A 174 -27.83 -14.06 -8.28
CA ALA A 174 -29.12 -14.74 -8.18
C ALA A 174 -29.19 -16.09 -8.91
N GLN A 175 -28.08 -16.60 -9.48
CA GLN A 175 -27.99 -17.85 -10.24
C GLN A 175 -28.93 -17.95 -11.45
N ARG A 176 -29.39 -16.81 -11.99
CA ARG A 176 -30.30 -16.77 -13.16
C ARG A 176 -29.55 -16.87 -14.49
N CYS A 177 -28.23 -16.78 -14.45
CA CYS A 177 -27.38 -16.83 -15.61
C CYS A 177 -25.98 -17.34 -15.27
N VAL A 178 -25.24 -17.78 -16.29
CA VAL A 178 -23.89 -18.34 -16.18
C VAL A 178 -22.96 -17.62 -17.17
N LEU A 179 -21.73 -17.35 -16.73
CA LEU A 179 -20.66 -16.82 -17.59
C LEU A 179 -20.22 -17.90 -18.57
N VAL A 180 -20.22 -17.56 -19.86
CA VAL A 180 -19.68 -18.40 -20.92
C VAL A 180 -18.51 -17.61 -21.54
N ASP A 181 -17.38 -18.29 -21.75
CA ASP A 181 -16.20 -17.73 -22.43
C ASP A 181 -16.42 -17.72 -23.95
#